data_AF-A0A1M4UH33-F1
#
_entry.id   AF-A0A1M4UH33-F1
#
_cell.length_a   1.000
_cell.length_b   1.000
_cell.length_c   1.000
_cell.angle_alpha   90.00
_cell.angle_beta   90.00
_cell.angle_gamma   90.00
#
_symmetry.space_group_name_H-M   'P 1'
#
loop_
_entity.id
_entity.type
_entity.pdbx_description
1 polymer ?
#
loop_
_entity_poly.entity_id
_entity_poly.type
_entity_poly.pdbx_seq_one_letter_code
_entity_poly.pdbx_strand_id
1 'polypeptide(L)'
;MKGDVQGYANYPEEWKIHYGTQGYHHLDPTLYQSALSIAPVDWSRFNHDDKFNAVFRDAHDFGITDRGLTVPVRGPYGECGLLSVTMDCSDSEWKKLKRHVMGDLQMAAVQAHDTVMQSGVLAKALYLPTLSSREKEILQWVAEGKSQQDIGDILCISHRTVEVHLRSGREKLGALTTAQAIGRAIGLGLIYPG
;
A
#
# COMPACT_ATOMS: atom_id res chain seq x y z
N MET A 1 -2.27 -0.95 -9.46
CA MET A 1 -2.35 0.04 -8.36
C MET A 1 -2.03 1.40 -8.94
N LYS A 2 -3.03 2.29 -9.07
CA LYS A 2 -2.79 3.74 -9.25
C LYS A 2 -2.88 4.33 -7.86
N GLY A 3 -1.75 4.44 -7.18
CA GLY A 3 -1.60 5.14 -5.91
C GLY A 3 -0.33 5.98 -6.01
N ASP A 4 -0.35 7.18 -5.46
CA ASP A 4 0.86 8.00 -5.39
C ASP A 4 1.85 7.33 -4.44
N VAL A 5 3.03 6.99 -4.95
CA VAL A 5 4.14 6.46 -4.16
C VAL A 5 4.94 7.64 -3.62
N GLN A 6 4.91 7.84 -2.31
CA GLN A 6 5.79 8.77 -1.63
C GLN A 6 6.94 7.98 -0.98
N GLY A 7 8.17 8.42 -1.20
CA GLY A 7 9.36 7.74 -0.71
C GLY A 7 10.40 8.72 -0.21
N TYR A 8 11.14 8.30 0.82
CA TYR A 8 12.36 8.94 1.26
C TYR A 8 13.51 7.95 1.07
N ALA A 9 14.61 8.41 0.49
CA ALA A 9 15.78 7.58 0.23
C ALA A 9 17.07 8.37 0.51
N ASN A 10 18.06 7.68 1.07
CA ASN A 10 19.42 8.16 1.25
C ASN A 10 20.33 7.87 0.04
N TYR A 11 19.75 7.49 -1.10
CA TYR A 11 20.47 7.36 -2.37
C TYR A 11 20.95 8.72 -2.89
N PRO A 12 21.98 8.74 -3.76
CA PRO A 12 22.45 9.94 -4.44
C PRO A 12 21.31 10.75 -5.06
N GLU A 13 21.40 12.07 -5.02
CA GLU A 13 20.34 12.94 -5.55
C GLU A 13 20.15 12.75 -7.04
N GLU A 14 21.26 12.54 -7.76
CA GLU A 14 21.30 12.27 -9.19
C GLU A 14 20.50 11.00 -9.53
N TRP A 15 20.62 9.96 -8.71
CA TRP A 15 19.84 8.74 -8.87
C TRP A 15 18.34 9.00 -8.64
N LYS A 16 17.97 9.74 -7.59
CA LYS A 16 16.56 10.04 -7.31
C LYS A 16 15.89 10.79 -8.47
N ILE A 17 16.59 11.77 -9.04
CA ILE A 17 16.12 12.53 -10.21
C ILE A 17 15.98 11.62 -11.44
N HIS A 18 17.02 10.81 -11.72
CA HIS A 18 17.02 9.86 -12.85
C HIS A 18 15.89 8.83 -12.72
N TYR A 19 15.75 8.22 -11.55
CA TYR A 19 14.70 7.26 -11.23
C TYR A 19 13.30 7.83 -11.44
N GLY A 20 13.07 9.07 -11.01
CA GLY A 20 11.82 9.79 -11.23
C GLY A 20 11.55 10.05 -12.71
N THR A 21 12.56 10.53 -13.45
CA THR A 21 12.45 10.89 -14.87
C THR A 21 12.20 9.67 -15.76
N GLN A 22 12.84 8.54 -15.47
CA GLN A 22 12.62 7.27 -16.19
C GLN A 22 11.32 6.56 -15.79
N GLY A 23 10.62 7.04 -14.74
CA GLY A 23 9.40 6.40 -14.26
C GLY A 23 9.64 5.00 -13.67
N TYR A 24 10.81 4.75 -13.09
CA TYR A 24 11.18 3.40 -12.63
C TYR A 24 10.28 2.86 -11.52
N HIS A 25 9.55 3.69 -10.79
CA HIS A 25 8.53 3.25 -9.83
C HIS A 25 7.45 2.34 -10.45
N HIS A 26 7.24 2.37 -11.77
CA HIS A 26 6.34 1.47 -12.48
C HIS A 26 7.00 0.15 -12.94
N LEU A 27 8.33 0.10 -12.97
CA LEU A 27 9.13 -1.00 -13.50
C LEU A 27 9.91 -1.76 -12.43
N ASP A 28 10.14 -1.15 -11.27
CA ASP A 28 11.00 -1.65 -10.21
C ASP A 28 10.33 -2.80 -9.42
N PRO A 29 10.79 -4.05 -9.59
CA PRO A 29 10.22 -5.20 -8.90
C PRO A 29 10.42 -5.14 -7.38
N THR A 30 11.45 -4.43 -6.90
CA THR A 30 11.68 -4.24 -5.47
C THR A 30 10.52 -3.50 -4.80
N LEU A 31 9.73 -2.75 -5.57
CA LEU A 31 8.52 -2.10 -5.10
C LEU A 31 7.29 -2.99 -5.31
N TYR A 32 6.88 -3.26 -6.55
CA TYR A 32 5.57 -3.87 -6.79
C TYR A 32 5.50 -5.35 -6.45
N GLN A 33 6.59 -6.13 -6.56
CA GLN A 33 6.58 -7.54 -6.15
C GLN A 33 6.69 -7.66 -4.63
N SER A 34 7.53 -6.83 -3.99
CA SER A 34 7.62 -6.79 -2.52
C SER A 34 6.30 -6.37 -1.89
N ALA A 35 5.59 -5.42 -2.50
CA ALA A 35 4.28 -4.96 -2.07
C ALA A 35 3.16 -6.01 -2.21
N LEU A 36 3.45 -7.23 -2.66
CA LEU A 36 2.52 -8.38 -2.62
C LEU A 36 2.86 -9.37 -1.50
N SER A 37 4.05 -9.25 -0.90
CA SER A 37 4.50 -10.14 0.17
C SER A 37 3.98 -9.70 1.53
N ILE A 38 3.98 -10.65 2.48
CA ILE A 38 3.77 -10.42 3.92
C ILE A 38 5.08 -10.59 4.72
N ALA A 39 6.15 -11.06 4.06
CA ALA A 39 7.46 -11.30 4.66
C ALA A 39 8.54 -10.49 3.92
N PRO A 40 9.70 -10.22 4.55
CA PRO A 40 10.84 -9.60 3.89
C PRO A 40 11.22 -10.32 2.59
N VAL A 41 11.46 -9.54 1.55
CA VAL A 41 11.78 -10.03 0.21
C VAL A 41 13.22 -9.68 -0.10
N ASP A 42 14.06 -10.71 -0.17
CA ASP A 42 15.41 -10.59 -0.69
C ASP A 42 15.35 -10.43 -2.21
N TRP A 43 16.07 -9.46 -2.75
CA TRP A 43 16.00 -9.10 -4.17
C TRP A 43 16.54 -10.20 -5.09
N SER A 44 17.35 -11.12 -4.58
CA SER A 44 17.75 -12.35 -5.30
C SER A 44 16.56 -13.25 -5.66
N ARG A 45 15.39 -13.05 -5.06
CA ARG A 45 14.15 -13.78 -5.38
C ARG A 45 13.46 -13.26 -6.65
N PHE A 46 13.86 -12.10 -7.15
CA PHE A 46 13.24 -11.53 -8.34
C PHE A 46 13.79 -12.16 -9.62
N ASN A 47 12.91 -12.30 -10.61
CA ASN A 47 13.34 -12.64 -11.96
C ASN A 47 14.17 -11.48 -12.50
N HIS A 48 15.35 -11.78 -13.03
CA HIS A 48 16.23 -10.81 -13.67
C HIS A 48 15.75 -10.57 -15.11
N ASP A 49 14.50 -10.14 -15.23
CA ASP A 49 13.86 -9.82 -16.49
C ASP A 49 14.32 -8.45 -17.02
N ASP A 50 13.83 -8.06 -18.20
CA ASP A 50 14.22 -6.80 -18.83
C ASP A 50 13.92 -5.57 -17.94
N LYS A 51 12.90 -5.64 -17.08
CA LYS A 51 12.55 -4.54 -16.17
C LYS A 51 13.54 -4.44 -15.02
N PHE A 52 13.85 -5.57 -14.37
CA PHE A 52 14.88 -5.63 -13.34
C PHE A 52 16.21 -5.11 -13.88
N ASN A 53 16.63 -5.64 -15.04
CA ASN A 53 17.89 -5.28 -15.66
C ASN A 53 17.93 -3.81 -16.11
N ALA A 54 16.81 -3.23 -16.55
CA ALA A 54 16.76 -1.81 -16.90
C ALA A 54 16.96 -0.89 -15.69
N VAL A 55 16.36 -1.22 -14.54
CA VAL A 55 16.50 -0.42 -13.32
C VAL A 55 17.92 -0.56 -12.77
N PHE A 56 18.41 -1.79 -12.60
CA PHE A 56 19.68 -2.02 -11.90
C PHE A 56 20.92 -1.74 -12.74
N ARG A 57 20.84 -1.83 -14.08
CA ARG A 57 21.92 -1.37 -14.95
C ARG A 57 22.23 0.10 -14.71
N ASP A 58 21.21 0.95 -14.72
CA ASP A 58 21.38 2.36 -14.47
C ASP A 58 21.74 2.61 -13.00
N ALA A 59 21.14 1.88 -12.05
CA ALA A 59 21.43 2.02 -10.61
C ALA A 59 22.91 1.79 -10.29
N HIS A 60 23.56 0.83 -10.97
CA HIS A 60 24.98 0.54 -10.79
C HIS A 60 25.89 1.72 -11.14
N ASP A 61 25.53 2.54 -12.13
CA ASP A 61 26.29 3.74 -12.49
C ASP A 61 26.28 4.80 -11.35
N PHE A 62 25.33 4.70 -10.42
CA PHE A 62 25.23 5.52 -9.22
C PHE A 62 25.70 4.81 -7.95
N GLY A 63 26.35 3.65 -8.07
CA GLY A 63 26.86 2.88 -6.94
C GLY A 63 25.78 2.14 -6.13
N ILE A 64 24.60 1.94 -6.70
CA ILE A 64 23.52 1.19 -6.06
C ILE A 64 23.58 -0.24 -6.56
N THR A 65 23.63 -1.19 -5.63
CA THR A 65 23.65 -2.62 -5.94
C THR A 65 22.22 -3.17 -6.10
N ASP A 66 22.11 -4.23 -6.88
CA ASP A 66 20.98 -5.15 -6.98
C ASP A 66 20.85 -6.10 -5.79
N ARG A 67 21.75 -6.00 -4.80
CA ARG A 67 21.68 -6.75 -3.56
C ARG A 67 21.00 -5.94 -2.46
N GLY A 68 19.79 -6.37 -2.11
CA GLY A 68 19.00 -5.73 -1.08
C GLY A 68 17.87 -6.59 -0.52
N LEU A 69 17.16 -5.99 0.44
CA LEU A 69 15.99 -6.53 1.10
C LEU A 69 14.91 -5.45 1.14
N THR A 70 13.68 -5.82 0.80
CA THR A 70 12.51 -4.96 1.04
C THR A 70 11.59 -5.61 2.06
N VAL A 71 11.25 -4.87 3.11
CA VAL A 71 10.26 -5.25 4.11
C VAL A 71 8.93 -4.54 3.81
N PRO A 72 7.86 -5.27 3.47
CA PRO A 72 6.54 -4.69 3.36
C PRO A 72 5.86 -4.58 4.73
N VAL A 73 5.17 -3.46 4.98
CA VAL A 73 4.32 -3.24 6.15
C VAL A 73 2.93 -2.87 5.67
N ARG A 74 1.92 -3.63 6.12
CA ARG A 74 0.51 -3.33 5.83
C ARG A 74 -0.05 -2.48 6.96
N GLY A 75 -0.65 -1.36 6.58
CA GLY A 75 -1.40 -0.57 7.52
C GLY A 75 -2.89 -0.96 7.55
N PRO A 76 -3.62 -0.51 8.58
CA PRO A 76 -5.01 -0.89 8.83
C PRO A 76 -6.00 -0.39 7.77
N TYR A 77 -5.59 0.55 6.92
CA TYR A 77 -6.45 1.16 5.89
C TYR A 77 -6.05 0.71 4.47
N GLY A 78 -5.39 -0.44 4.33
CA GLY A 78 -4.98 -0.98 3.03
C GLY A 78 -3.78 -0.27 2.39
N GLU A 79 -3.20 0.70 3.07
CA GLU A 79 -1.91 1.27 2.74
C GLU A 79 -0.79 0.23 2.92
N CYS A 80 0.27 0.41 2.13
CA CYS A 80 1.46 -0.44 2.20
C CYS A 80 2.69 0.45 2.29
N GLY A 81 3.40 0.38 3.41
CA GLY A 81 4.75 0.90 3.54
C GLY A 81 5.77 -0.11 3.03
N LEU A 82 6.88 0.37 2.48
CA LEU A 82 8.03 -0.44 2.11
C LEU A 82 9.28 0.17 2.74
N LEU A 83 10.07 -0.65 3.45
CA LEU A 83 11.43 -0.30 3.84
C LEU A 83 12.40 -1.12 3.00
N SER A 84 13.20 -0.46 2.17
CA SER A 84 14.22 -1.09 1.35
C SER A 84 15.62 -0.75 1.86
N VAL A 85 16.48 -1.76 1.96
CA VAL A 85 17.91 -1.59 2.29
C VAL A 85 18.76 -2.32 1.26
N THR A 86 19.89 -1.72 0.91
CA THR A 86 20.89 -2.28 -0.01
C THR A 86 22.24 -2.31 0.64
N MET A 87 23.08 -3.25 0.21
CA MET A 87 24.46 -3.31 0.67
C MET A 87 25.39 -3.92 -0.37
N ASP A 88 26.40 -3.16 -0.77
CA ASP A 88 27.47 -3.64 -1.61
C ASP A 88 28.42 -4.52 -0.79
N CYS A 89 28.38 -5.84 -1.03
CA CYS A 89 29.17 -6.85 -0.32
C CYS A 89 29.29 -8.12 -1.18
N SER A 90 29.83 -9.21 -0.67
CA SER A 90 29.73 -10.52 -1.34
C SER A 90 28.42 -11.24 -0.98
N ASP A 91 27.99 -12.19 -1.81
CA ASP A 91 26.82 -13.03 -1.50
C ASP A 91 26.97 -13.79 -0.17
N SER A 92 28.20 -14.18 0.15
CA SER A 92 28.51 -14.91 1.38
C SER A 92 28.34 -14.03 2.62
N GLU A 93 28.72 -12.75 2.52
CA GLU A 93 28.55 -11.76 3.58
C GLU A 93 27.09 -11.38 3.73
N TRP A 94 26.39 -11.12 2.62
CA TRP A 94 24.97 -10.82 2.62
C TRP A 94 24.15 -11.93 3.27
N LYS A 95 24.41 -13.20 2.92
CA LYS A 95 23.71 -14.36 3.50
C LYS A 95 23.95 -14.49 5.01
N LYS A 96 25.10 -14.05 5.52
CA LYS A 96 25.38 -13.97 6.96
C LYS A 96 24.65 -12.79 7.58
N LEU A 97 24.82 -11.59 7.04
CA LEU A 97 24.24 -10.36 7.58
C LEU A 97 22.72 -10.44 7.65
N LYS A 98 22.07 -10.81 6.55
CA LYS A 98 20.61 -10.91 6.44
C LYS A 98 20.00 -11.74 7.55
N ARG A 99 20.62 -12.87 7.94
CA ARG A 99 20.11 -13.73 9.01
C ARG A 99 20.12 -13.05 10.39
N HIS A 100 21.00 -12.09 10.61
CA HIS A 100 21.11 -11.36 11.86
C HIS A 100 20.21 -10.11 11.88
N VAL A 101 20.15 -9.36 10.78
CA VAL A 101 19.46 -8.06 10.75
C VAL A 101 17.99 -8.13 10.36
N MET A 102 17.50 -9.27 9.85
CA MET A 102 16.14 -9.34 9.30
C MET A 102 15.06 -9.00 10.33
N GLY A 103 15.18 -9.49 11.57
CA GLY A 103 14.23 -9.17 12.64
C GLY A 103 14.24 -7.68 13.00
N ASP A 104 15.43 -7.10 13.11
CA ASP A 104 15.60 -5.67 13.40
C ASP A 104 15.06 -4.79 12.28
N LEU A 105 15.32 -5.15 11.02
CA LEU A 105 14.77 -4.43 9.86
C LEU A 105 13.25 -4.53 9.79
N GLN A 106 12.67 -5.69 10.15
CA GLN A 106 11.22 -5.83 10.25
C GLN A 106 10.65 -4.91 11.32
N MET A 107 11.26 -4.88 12.50
CA MET A 107 10.84 -4.00 13.58
C MET A 107 10.97 -2.53 13.20
N ALA A 108 12.10 -2.15 12.61
CA ALA A 108 12.35 -0.78 12.14
C ALA A 108 11.34 -0.35 11.07
N ALA A 109 10.98 -1.24 10.14
CA ALA A 109 9.97 -0.96 9.13
C ALA A 109 8.60 -0.68 9.77
N VAL A 110 8.19 -1.51 10.74
CA VAL A 110 6.92 -1.33 11.46
C VAL A 110 6.91 -0.02 12.23
N GLN A 111 7.97 0.28 12.97
CA GLN A 111 8.09 1.53 13.75
C GLN A 111 8.11 2.77 12.87
N ALA A 112 8.85 2.74 11.76
CA ALA A 112 8.88 3.84 10.80
C ALA A 112 7.50 4.06 10.17
N HIS A 113 6.82 2.98 9.77
CA HIS A 113 5.48 3.07 9.21
C HIS A 113 4.48 3.63 10.22
N ASP A 114 4.46 3.13 11.45
CA ASP A 114 3.58 3.61 12.51
C ASP A 114 3.83 5.09 12.85
N THR A 115 5.10 5.51 12.94
CA THR A 115 5.48 6.92 13.15
C THR A 115 4.94 7.81 12.02
N VAL A 116 5.08 7.36 10.77
CA VAL A 116 4.55 8.09 9.61
C VAL A 116 3.03 8.16 9.65
N MET A 117 2.34 7.07 10.03
CA MET A 117 0.88 7.03 10.13
C MET A 117 0.33 7.89 11.28
N GLN A 118 1.05 7.97 12.39
CA GLN A 118 0.72 8.86 13.51
C GLN A 118 1.04 10.32 13.22
N SER A 119 1.98 10.59 12.31
CA SER A 119 2.17 11.93 11.77
C SER A 119 0.94 12.30 10.95
N GLY A 120 0.15 13.27 11.43
CA GLY A 120 -1.10 13.71 10.77
C GLY A 120 -0.92 14.25 9.34
N VAL A 121 0.31 14.27 8.83
CA VAL A 121 0.68 14.54 7.43
C VAL A 121 0.18 13.41 6.52
N LEU A 122 0.44 12.15 6.87
CA LEU A 122 -0.01 11.03 6.04
C LEU A 122 -1.48 10.71 6.24
N ALA A 123 -2.04 10.86 7.45
CA ALA A 123 -3.48 10.72 7.67
C ALA A 123 -4.33 11.79 6.93
N LYS A 124 -3.72 12.92 6.53
CA LYS A 124 -4.34 13.90 5.63
C LYS A 124 -4.08 13.60 4.15
N ALA A 125 -2.91 13.07 3.81
CA ALA A 125 -2.53 12.73 2.43
C ALA A 125 -3.21 11.44 1.94
N LEU A 126 -3.26 10.41 2.79
CA LEU A 126 -4.20 9.30 2.71
C LEU A 126 -5.57 9.89 3.05
N TYR A 127 -6.34 10.21 2.02
CA TYR A 127 -7.71 10.72 2.12
C TYR A 127 -8.63 9.67 2.77
N LEU A 128 -8.45 9.38 4.07
CA LEU A 128 -9.27 8.42 4.79
C LEU A 128 -10.68 8.98 4.86
N PRO A 129 -11.65 8.38 4.15
CA PRO A 129 -12.98 8.93 4.10
C PRO A 129 -13.67 8.69 5.44
N THR A 130 -14.05 9.78 6.10
CA THR A 130 -14.78 9.71 7.36
C THR A 130 -16.24 9.35 7.13
N LEU A 131 -16.50 8.04 7.02
CA LEU A 131 -17.86 7.49 7.00
C LEU A 131 -18.46 7.53 8.41
N SER A 132 -19.70 8.00 8.50
CA SER A 132 -20.56 7.86 9.67
C SER A 132 -20.89 6.40 9.94
N SER A 133 -21.25 6.07 11.19
CA SER A 133 -21.66 4.71 11.57
C SER A 133 -22.80 4.18 10.69
N ARG A 134 -23.75 5.04 10.30
CA ARG A 134 -24.88 4.65 9.46
C ARG A 134 -24.46 4.37 8.01
N GLU A 135 -23.53 5.15 7.46
CA GLU A 135 -22.99 4.88 6.12
C GLU A 135 -22.23 3.55 6.08
N LYS A 136 -21.43 3.24 7.12
CA LYS A 136 -20.73 1.95 7.24
C LYS A 136 -21.70 0.79 7.36
N GLU A 137 -22.70 0.90 8.22
CA GLU A 137 -23.72 -0.13 8.44
C GLU A 137 -24.51 -0.43 7.16
N ILE A 138 -24.93 0.61 6.43
CA ILE A 138 -25.63 0.44 5.15
C ILE A 138 -24.72 -0.19 4.10
N LEU A 139 -23.46 0.27 3.98
CA LEU A 139 -22.49 -0.32 3.05
C LEU A 139 -22.20 -1.80 3.39
N GLN A 140 -22.14 -2.16 4.68
CA GLN A 140 -22.00 -3.55 5.12
C GLN A 140 -23.17 -4.37 4.61
N TRP A 141 -24.42 -3.94 4.83
CA TRP A 141 -25.57 -4.71 4.35
C TRP A 141 -25.62 -4.86 2.82
N VAL A 142 -25.18 -3.85 2.06
CA VAL A 142 -25.06 -4.01 0.60
C VAL A 142 -23.95 -5.00 0.25
N ALA A 143 -22.84 -5.03 0.99
CA ALA A 143 -21.77 -6.01 0.80
C ALA A 143 -22.26 -7.45 1.07
N GLU A 144 -23.16 -7.64 2.04
CA GLU A 144 -23.88 -8.89 2.32
C GLU A 144 -24.98 -9.22 1.28
N GLY A 145 -25.11 -8.43 0.21
CA GLY A 145 -26.06 -8.66 -0.88
C GLY A 145 -27.50 -8.21 -0.61
N LYS A 146 -27.76 -7.39 0.42
CA LYS A 146 -29.12 -6.87 0.70
C LYS A 146 -29.53 -5.77 -0.26
N SER A 147 -30.81 -5.78 -0.65
CA SER A 147 -31.40 -4.69 -1.43
C SER A 147 -31.64 -3.45 -0.56
N GLN A 148 -31.80 -2.28 -1.17
CA GLN A 148 -32.11 -1.06 -0.41
C GLN A 148 -33.45 -1.13 0.34
N GLN A 149 -34.40 -1.93 -0.15
CA GLN A 149 -35.66 -2.20 0.54
C GLN A 149 -35.42 -3.03 1.80
N ASP A 150 -34.71 -4.16 1.67
CA ASP A 150 -34.37 -5.00 2.83
C ASP A 150 -33.61 -4.21 3.90
N ILE A 151 -32.67 -3.36 3.48
CA ILE A 151 -31.90 -2.50 4.40
C ILE A 151 -32.80 -1.49 5.10
N GLY A 152 -33.75 -0.90 4.37
CA GLY A 152 -34.74 0.01 4.94
C GLY A 152 -35.57 -0.67 6.02
N ASP A 153 -35.99 -1.92 5.76
CA ASP A 153 -36.76 -2.72 6.71
C ASP A 153 -35.91 -3.13 7.92
N ILE A 154 -34.65 -3.57 7.71
CA ILE A 154 -33.71 -3.95 8.78
C ILE A 154 -33.40 -2.76 9.70
N LEU A 155 -33.19 -1.57 9.13
CA LEU A 155 -32.77 -0.37 9.86
C LEU A 155 -33.93 0.54 10.28
N CYS A 156 -35.18 0.15 10.00
CA CYS A 156 -36.39 0.94 10.24
C CYS A 156 -36.33 2.36 9.65
N ILE A 157 -35.83 2.48 8.41
CA ILE A 157 -35.75 3.75 7.65
C ILE A 157 -36.29 3.57 6.23
N SER A 158 -36.63 4.66 5.55
CA SER A 158 -37.09 4.55 4.16
C SER A 158 -35.95 4.11 3.22
N HIS A 159 -36.28 3.35 2.17
CA HIS A 159 -35.31 3.03 1.09
C HIS A 159 -34.66 4.29 0.50
N ARG A 160 -35.39 5.42 0.48
CA ARG A 160 -34.86 6.71 0.04
C ARG A 160 -33.80 7.26 0.98
N THR A 161 -33.95 7.04 2.29
CA THR A 161 -32.93 7.38 3.29
C THR A 161 -31.68 6.50 3.11
N VAL A 162 -31.86 5.22 2.79
CA VAL A 162 -30.75 4.31 2.45
C VAL A 162 -29.96 4.85 1.25
N GLU A 163 -30.63 5.23 0.16
CA GLU A 163 -29.98 5.80 -1.03
C GLU A 163 -29.22 7.10 -0.72
N VAL A 164 -29.75 7.95 0.16
CA VAL A 164 -29.04 9.18 0.59
C VAL A 164 -27.72 8.84 1.29
N HIS A 165 -27.71 7.87 2.20
CA HIS A 165 -26.49 7.41 2.85
C HIS A 165 -25.53 6.73 1.87
N LEU A 166 -26.02 5.92 0.92
CA LEU A 166 -25.20 5.31 -0.11
C LEU A 166 -24.56 6.34 -1.04
N ARG A 167 -25.28 7.40 -1.41
CA ARG A 167 -24.74 8.52 -2.19
C ARG A 167 -23.63 9.24 -1.42
N SER A 168 -23.89 9.62 -0.17
CA SER A 168 -22.88 10.27 0.69
C SER A 168 -21.66 9.37 0.91
N GLY A 169 -21.86 8.07 1.14
CA GLY A 169 -20.77 7.10 1.25
C GLY A 169 -19.94 6.99 -0.02
N ARG A 170 -20.58 6.93 -1.19
CA ARG A 170 -19.90 6.94 -2.51
C ARG A 170 -19.06 8.19 -2.72
N GLU A 171 -19.64 9.37 -2.44
CA GLU A 171 -18.93 10.66 -2.57
C GLU A 171 -17.69 10.68 -1.68
N LYS A 172 -17.83 10.33 -0.40
CA LYS A 172 -16.70 10.27 0.55
C LYS A 172 -15.63 9.29 0.10
N LEU A 173 -16.03 8.11 -0.37
CA LEU A 173 -15.10 7.09 -0.88
C LEU A 173 -14.55 7.41 -2.28
N GLY A 174 -14.95 8.52 -2.92
CA GLY A 174 -14.56 8.88 -4.28
C GLY A 174 -14.98 7.84 -5.33
N ALA A 175 -16.09 7.15 -5.10
CA ALA A 175 -16.58 6.03 -5.90
C ALA A 175 -17.77 6.46 -6.79
N LEU A 176 -17.76 6.00 -8.04
CA LEU A 176 -18.84 6.25 -9.01
C LEU A 176 -20.00 5.28 -8.83
N THR A 177 -19.72 4.06 -8.38
CA THR A 177 -20.72 2.99 -8.20
C THR A 177 -20.68 2.44 -6.78
N THR A 178 -21.79 1.85 -6.34
CA THR A 178 -21.86 1.20 -5.02
C THR A 178 -20.89 0.03 -4.90
N ALA A 179 -20.70 -0.75 -5.97
CA ALA A 179 -19.70 -1.82 -6.00
C ALA A 179 -18.27 -1.28 -5.82
N GLN A 180 -17.93 -0.15 -6.46
CA GLN A 180 -16.64 0.50 -6.26
C GLN A 180 -16.49 1.03 -4.83
N ALA A 181 -17.56 1.58 -4.25
CA ALA A 181 -17.57 2.03 -2.85
C ALA A 181 -17.33 0.88 -1.88
N ILE A 182 -17.99 -0.27 -2.08
CA ILE A 182 -17.78 -1.49 -1.29
C ILE A 182 -16.33 -1.95 -1.39
N GLY A 183 -15.78 -2.08 -2.61
CA GLY A 183 -14.40 -2.50 -2.81
C GLY A 183 -13.38 -1.58 -2.12
N ARG A 184 -13.60 -0.26 -2.17
CA ARG A 184 -12.77 0.71 -1.45
C ARG A 184 -12.96 0.61 0.07
N ALA A 185 -14.18 0.50 0.55
CA ALA A 185 -14.46 0.40 1.98
C ALA A 185 -13.88 -0.87 2.61
N ILE A 186 -13.92 -2.02 1.91
CA ILE A 186 -13.25 -3.27 2.32
C ILE A 186 -11.72 -3.07 2.29
N GLY A 187 -11.18 -2.51 1.21
CA GLY A 187 -9.74 -2.24 1.10
C GLY A 187 -9.20 -1.34 2.20
N LEU A 188 -10.02 -0.39 2.66
CA LEU A 188 -9.71 0.53 3.76
C LEU A 188 -10.06 -0.02 5.15
N GLY A 189 -10.53 -1.27 5.27
CA GLY A 189 -10.92 -1.88 6.56
C GLY A 189 -12.12 -1.20 7.24
N LEU A 190 -12.96 -0.47 6.49
CA LEU A 190 -14.12 0.26 7.02
C LEU A 190 -15.37 -0.63 7.16
N ILE A 191 -15.44 -1.72 6.39
CA ILE A 191 -16.46 -2.77 6.39
C ILE A 191 -15.80 -4.13 6.08
N TYR A 192 -16.52 -5.22 6.29
CA TYR A 192 -16.06 -6.59 6.03
C TYR A 192 -16.58 -7.11 4.67
N PRO A 193 -15.83 -8.01 4.00
CA PRO A 193 -16.37 -8.74 2.86
C PRO A 193 -17.54 -9.64 3.30
N GLY A 194 -18.63 -9.63 2.52
CA GLY A 194 -19.76 -10.54 2.67
C GLY A 194 -19.57 -11.87 1.95
#